data_AF-A0A915AIW5-F1
#
_entry.id   AF-A0A915AIW5-F1
#
_cell.length_a   1.000
_cell.length_b   1.000
_cell.length_c   1.000
_cell.angle_alpha   90.00
_cell.angle_beta   90.00
_cell.angle_gamma   90.00
#
_symmetry.space_group_name_H-M   'P 1'
#
loop_
_entity.id
_entity.type
_entity.pdbx_description
1 polymer ?
#
loop_
_entity_poly.entity_id
_entity_poly.type
_entity_poly.pdbx_seq_one_letter_code
_entity_poly.pdbx_strand_id
1 'polypeptide(L)'
;SANCTPELCHNGGTCVPVQNGTEQVCYCPEGFQGTRCQYDINECLIDNGGCHHDCVNTIGTFYCRCFPGFQLGSDRTKCIDIDECRTDNGGCEY
;
A
#
# COMPACT_ATOMS: atom_id res chain seq x y z
N SER A 1 26.33 -19.26 16.62
CA SER A 1 26.27 -18.96 15.18
C SER A 1 25.07 -18.07 14.94
N ALA A 2 25.27 -16.84 14.47
CA ALA A 2 24.21 -15.88 14.24
C ALA A 2 23.71 -16.01 12.79
N ASN A 3 23.11 -17.15 12.45
CA ASN A 3 22.60 -17.43 11.11
C ASN A 3 21.22 -16.83 10.92
N CYS A 4 20.92 -16.40 9.69
CA CYS A 4 19.58 -16.02 9.28
C CYS A 4 18.58 -17.15 9.60
N THR A 5 17.56 -16.83 10.37
CA THR A 5 16.41 -17.71 10.62
C THR A 5 15.17 -17.15 9.91
N PRO A 6 14.20 -18.00 9.53
CA PRO A 6 12.98 -17.55 8.86
C PRO A 6 12.16 -16.53 9.66
N GLU A 7 12.29 -16.54 10.99
CA GLU A 7 11.53 -15.63 11.88
C GLU A 7 12.25 -14.30 12.13
N LEU A 8 13.49 -14.14 11.67
CA LEU A 8 14.29 -12.95 11.96
C LEU A 8 13.76 -11.72 11.22
N CYS A 9 13.46 -11.85 9.93
CA CYS A 9 12.89 -10.78 9.12
C CYS A 9 11.41 -11.09 8.85
N HIS A 10 10.53 -10.19 9.25
CA HIS A 10 9.09 -10.34 9.09
C HIS A 10 8.66 -9.92 7.67
N ASN A 11 7.40 -10.24 7.33
CA ASN A 11 6.72 -9.75 6.13
C ASN A 11 7.48 -10.00 4.81
N GLY A 12 8.20 -11.13 4.71
CA GLY A 12 8.96 -11.49 3.51
C GLY A 12 10.31 -10.79 3.39
N GLY A 13 10.81 -10.14 4.45
CA GLY A 13 12.13 -9.53 4.48
C GLY A 13 13.27 -10.50 4.21
N THR A 14 14.26 -10.05 3.45
CA THR A 14 15.44 -10.85 3.13
C THR A 14 16.53 -10.63 4.18
N CYS A 15 16.90 -11.69 4.88
CA CYS A 15 18.01 -11.65 5.83
C CYS A 15 19.35 -11.82 5.10
N VAL A 16 20.31 -10.94 5.40
CA VAL A 16 21.71 -11.12 4.99
C VAL A 16 22.65 -11.07 6.20
N PRO A 17 23.63 -11.98 6.29
CA PRO A 17 24.69 -11.89 7.30
C PRO A 17 25.73 -10.83 6.90
N VAL A 18 26.21 -10.05 7.87
CA VAL A 18 27.32 -9.09 7.65
C VAL A 18 28.67 -9.82 7.68
N GLN A 19 29.54 -9.60 6.69
CA GLN A 19 30.84 -10.27 6.63
C GLN A 19 31.71 -9.93 7.85
N ASN A 20 32.29 -10.97 8.48
CA ASN A 20 33.12 -10.87 9.70
C ASN A 20 32.43 -10.26 10.93
N GLY A 21 31.09 -10.17 10.94
CA GLY A 21 30.31 -9.65 12.06
C GLY A 21 29.39 -10.69 12.71
N THR A 22 28.80 -10.32 13.85
CA THR A 22 27.69 -11.06 14.49
C THR A 22 26.32 -10.43 14.18
N GLU A 23 26.29 -9.33 13.43
CA GLU A 23 25.09 -8.61 13.05
C GLU A 23 24.46 -9.17 11.76
N GLN A 24 23.13 -9.05 11.67
CA GLN A 24 22.37 -9.32 10.45
C GLN A 24 21.59 -8.08 10.03
N VAL A 25 21.34 -7.98 8.73
CA VAL A 25 20.51 -6.92 8.15
C VAL A 25 19.30 -7.56 7.49
N CYS A 26 18.13 -6.99 7.75
CA CYS A 26 16.92 -7.30 7.00
C CYS A 26 16.70 -6.25 5.91
N TYR A 27 16.61 -6.68 4.66
CA TYR A 27 16.10 -5.85 3.57
C TYR A 27 14.59 -6.03 3.48
N CYS A 28 13.86 -4.95 3.74
CA CYS A 28 12.42 -4.97 3.76
C CYS A 28 11.84 -4.86 2.35
N PRO A 29 10.76 -5.60 2.03
CA PRO A 29 9.98 -5.35 0.84
C PRO A 29 9.36 -3.96 0.90
N GLU A 30 8.90 -3.47 -0.25
CA GLU A 30 8.10 -2.26 -0.33
C GLU A 30 6.88 -2.34 0.61
N GLY A 31 6.51 -1.22 1.23
CA GLY A 31 5.43 -1.16 2.22
C GLY A 31 5.81 -1.58 3.65
N PHE A 32 7.06 -1.96 3.92
CA PHE A 32 7.49 -2.36 5.27
C PHE A 32 8.73 -1.60 5.76
N GLN A 33 8.82 -1.45 7.08
CA GLN A 33 9.91 -0.76 7.76
C GLN A 33 10.26 -1.40 9.12
N GLY A 34 11.30 -0.85 9.75
CA GLY A 34 11.89 -1.35 10.98
C GLY A 34 13.06 -2.28 10.72
N THR A 35 13.89 -2.51 11.74
CA THR A 35 15.12 -3.30 11.64
C THR A 35 14.88 -4.77 11.27
N ARG A 36 13.65 -5.26 11.46
CA ARG A 36 13.21 -6.62 11.13
C ARG A 36 12.01 -6.62 10.19
N CYS A 37 11.70 -5.50 9.54
CA CYS A 37 10.55 -5.36 8.65
C CYS A 37 9.20 -5.65 9.34
N GLN A 38 9.14 -5.44 10.66
CA GLN A 38 8.01 -5.81 11.50
C GLN A 38 6.86 -4.81 11.46
N TYR A 39 7.10 -3.62 10.90
CA TYR A 39 6.11 -2.57 10.83
C TYR A 39 5.70 -2.34 9.39
N ASP A 40 4.40 -2.25 9.20
CA ASP A 40 3.79 -1.71 8.00
C ASP A 40 4.10 -0.22 7.87
N ILE A 41 4.29 0.25 6.64
CA ILE A 41 4.33 1.68 6.33
C ILE A 41 2.90 2.09 6.06
N ASN A 42 2.41 3.12 6.75
CA ASN A 42 1.11 3.69 6.42
C ASN A 42 1.28 4.78 5.36
N GLU A 43 1.15 4.41 4.08
CA GLU A 43 1.32 5.36 2.97
C GLU A 43 0.26 6.45 2.97
N CYS A 44 -0.91 6.22 3.58
CA CYS A 44 -1.97 7.23 3.69
C CYS A 44 -1.57 8.44 4.55
N LEU A 45 -0.55 8.31 5.42
CA LEU A 45 -0.04 9.43 6.20
C LEU A 45 0.84 10.37 5.37
N ILE A 46 1.22 9.98 4.15
CA ILE A 46 2.08 10.74 3.25
C ILE A 46 1.28 11.09 2.01
N ASP A 47 0.94 12.37 1.84
CA ASP A 47 0.17 12.87 0.69
C ASP A 47 -1.11 12.05 0.41
N ASN A 48 -1.75 11.50 1.44
CA ASN A 48 -2.93 10.64 1.31
C ASN A 48 -2.71 9.46 0.35
N GLY A 49 -1.49 8.89 0.29
CA GLY A 49 -1.13 7.85 -0.66
C GLY A 49 -1.24 8.28 -2.14
N GLY A 50 -1.35 9.58 -2.42
CA GLY A 50 -1.67 10.10 -3.75
C GLY A 50 -3.11 9.86 -4.20
N CYS A 51 -4.01 9.45 -3.30
CA CYS A 51 -5.41 9.19 -3.60
C CYS A 51 -6.19 10.50 -3.80
N HIS A 52 -7.08 10.51 -4.81
CA HIS A 52 -8.00 11.63 -5.03
C HIS A 52 -9.00 11.80 -3.88
N HIS A 53 -9.59 10.70 -3.42
CA HIS A 53 -10.52 10.68 -2.28
C HIS A 53 -9.87 9.97 -1.08
N ASP A 54 -10.47 8.90 -0.55
CA ASP A 54 -9.93 8.24 0.65
C ASP A 54 -8.75 7.34 0.31
N CYS A 55 -7.68 7.41 1.10
CA CYS A 55 -6.67 6.36 1.16
C CYS A 55 -7.03 5.35 2.26
N VAL A 56 -6.90 4.07 1.94
CA VAL A 56 -7.09 2.96 2.88
C VAL A 56 -5.77 2.20 3.01
N ASN A 57 -5.17 2.29 4.20
CA ASN A 57 -3.96 1.57 4.51
C ASN A 57 -4.25 0.08 4.73
N THR A 58 -3.38 -0.78 4.21
CA THR A 58 -3.44 -2.23 4.40
C THR A 58 -2.04 -2.78 4.67
N ILE A 59 -1.92 -4.04 5.09
CA ILE A 59 -0.61 -4.61 5.38
C ILE A 59 0.19 -4.78 4.07
N GLY A 60 1.32 -4.09 3.96
CA GLY A 60 2.27 -4.11 2.85
C GLY A 60 1.89 -3.24 1.66
N THR A 61 0.77 -2.52 1.72
CA THR A 61 0.31 -1.66 0.63
C THR A 61 -0.86 -0.78 1.06
N PHE A 62 -1.38 0.03 0.15
CA PHE A 62 -2.60 0.80 0.34
C PHE A 62 -3.44 0.77 -0.94
N TYR A 63 -4.67 1.24 -0.84
CA TYR A 63 -5.48 1.50 -2.02
C TYR A 63 -6.36 2.73 -1.85
N CYS A 64 -6.72 3.34 -2.97
CA CYS A 64 -7.61 4.48 -3.00
C CYS A 64 -9.07 4.02 -3.10
N ARG A 65 -9.94 4.64 -2.31
CA ARG A 65 -11.37 4.41 -2.30
C ARG A 65 -12.10 5.68 -2.72
N CYS A 66 -12.98 5.52 -3.71
CA CYS A 66 -13.83 6.59 -4.19
C CYS A 66 -15.11 6.72 -3.36
N PHE A 67 -15.66 7.92 -3.32
CA PHE A 67 -16.94 8.18 -2.68
C PHE A 67 -18.08 7.64 -3.56
N PRO A 68 -19.29 7.41 -2.99
CA PRO A 68 -20.46 7.06 -3.80
C PRO A 68 -20.67 8.04 -4.96
N GLY A 69 -21.06 7.53 -6.14
CA GLY A 69 -21.13 8.31 -7.38
C GLY A 69 -19.81 8.41 -8.16
N PHE A 70 -18.72 7.81 -7.65
CA PHE A 70 -17.42 7.81 -8.33
C PHE A 70 -16.85 6.39 -8.42
N GLN A 71 -16.12 6.13 -9.49
CA GLN A 71 -15.37 4.90 -9.70
C GLN A 71 -13.86 5.16 -9.79
N LEU A 72 -13.07 4.17 -9.39
CA LEU A 72 -11.61 4.28 -9.44
C LEU A 72 -11.13 4.18 -10.89
N GLY A 73 -10.34 5.17 -11.31
CA GLY A 73 -9.73 5.23 -12.62
C GLY A 73 -8.65 4.16 -12.80
N SER A 74 -8.18 4.00 -14.04
CA SER A 74 -7.15 3.02 -14.39
C SER A 74 -5.78 3.29 -13.75
N ASP A 75 -5.52 4.53 -13.33
CA ASP A 75 -4.33 4.91 -12.56
C ASP A 75 -4.38 4.44 -11.09
N ARG A 76 -5.54 3.94 -10.65
CA ARG A 76 -5.83 3.46 -9.28
C ARG A 76 -5.74 4.55 -8.21
N THR A 77 -5.65 5.82 -8.60
CA THR A 77 -5.54 6.94 -7.67
C THR A 77 -6.63 7.99 -7.89
N LYS A 78 -7.09 8.18 -9.13
CA LYS A 78 -8.15 9.15 -9.45
C LYS A 78 -9.53 8.54 -9.33
N CYS A 79 -10.44 9.32 -8.77
CA CYS A 79 -11.87 9.00 -8.78
C CYS A 79 -12.53 9.75 -9.93
N ILE A 80 -13.21 9.00 -10.80
CA ILE A 80 -13.92 9.49 -11.97
C ILE A 80 -15.41 9.42 -11.66
N ASP A 81 -16.11 10.52 -11.90
CA ASP A 81 -17.56 10.61 -11.77
C ASP A 81 -18.23 9.51 -12.61
N ILE A 82 -19.17 8.80 -11.99
CA ILE A 82 -20.00 7.82 -12.68
C ILE A 82 -21.08 8.65 -13.36
N ASP A 83 -21.03 8.73 -14.69
CA ASP A 83 -22.10 9.40 -15.44
C ASP A 83 -23.35 8.51 -15.43
N GLU A 84 -24.22 8.69 -14.42
CA GLU A 84 -25.46 7.93 -14.33
C GLU A 84 -26.42 8.29 -15.46
N CYS A 85 -26.32 9.48 -16.07
CA CYS A 85 -27.13 9.84 -17.24
C CYS A 85 -26.83 8.94 -18.45
N ARG A 86 -25.60 8.42 -18.57
CA ARG A 86 -25.25 7.44 -19.62
C ARG A 86 -25.83 6.05 -19.39
N THR A 87 -26.28 5.75 -18.18
CA THR A 87 -26.90 4.47 -17.82
C THR A 87 -28.40 4.67 -17.67
N ASP A 88 -29.18 4.28 -18.68
CA ASP A 88 -30.66 4.36 -18.66
C ASP A 88 -31.21 5.77 -18.37
N ASN A 89 -30.54 6.81 -18.89
CA ASN A 89 -30.84 8.23 -18.66
C ASN A 89 -30.73 8.71 -17.20
N GLY A 90 -30.40 7.86 -16.22
CA GLY A 90 -30.09 8.26 -14.83
C GLY A 90 -31.14 9.13 -14.11
N GLY A 91 -32.33 9.32 -14.67
CA GLY A 91 -33.29 10.35 -14.23
C GLY A 91 -32.93 11.80 -14.61
N CYS A 92 -32.00 12.01 -15.54
CA CYS A 92 -31.58 13.33 -16.02
C CYS A 92 -32.63 13.94 -16.97
N GLU A 93 -32.95 15.23 -16.80
CA GLU A 93 -33.79 15.97 -17.75
C GLU A 93 -32.96 16.47 -18.94
N TYR A 94 -33.62 16.57 -20.10
CA TYR A 94 -33.06 16.92 -21.41
C TYR A 94 -32.94 18.42 -21.67
#